data_AF-A0A4D9D9U3-F1
#
_entry.id   AF-A0A4D9D9U3-F1
#
_cell.length_a   1.000
_cell.length_b   1.000
_cell.length_c   1.000
_cell.angle_alpha   90.00
_cell.angle_beta   90.00
_cell.angle_gamma   90.00
#
_symmetry.space_group_name_H-M   'P 1'
#
loop_
_entity.id
_entity.type
_entity.pdbx_description
1 polymer ?
#
loop_
_entity_poly.entity_id
_entity_poly.type
_entity_poly.pdbx_seq_one_letter_code
_entity_poly.pdbx_strand_id
1 'polypeptide(L)'
;MQDNDNNSTDYLLVINGISDLPLRGLLASTLAQREGRVWVLQRANTCYDGGTVGEVLRTHPHLAESYFYYVLMNSSVRGPFLPRYFQRIKGEEGHAEPRRRSWTSPLTSLLNDEVKLAGTTLSCMGQVHVQSMVLATDRIGLKVLLGDGVLNCASTLSDAIRTYEMGASTAILNAGYNVDSLMTRYTGVDWRQKRDLYCNAGMNPQGEHMNDGLGLDPFEVVFVKAKEFPRVAATQAFLRRYTEYYMDRDDLVSNDFMSPRLQAALKEEKEALRERVLQCQATFDAEFYFTQNPDLKGAVKEADAERHFYEYGFFERRPYHFIKESAGERDGCPFD
;
A
#
# COMPACT_ATOMS: atom_id res chain seq x y z
N MET A 1 -0.39 18.48 -4.34
CA MET A 1 -1.52 18.22 -3.43
C MET A 1 -1.61 19.43 -2.51
N GLN A 2 -2.52 20.37 -2.76
CA GLN A 2 -2.85 21.37 -1.75
C GLN A 2 -3.60 20.64 -0.66
N ASP A 3 -2.91 20.45 0.46
CA ASP A 3 -3.45 19.79 1.63
C ASP A 3 -4.47 20.72 2.27
N ASN A 4 -5.72 20.62 1.79
CA ASN A 4 -6.90 21.20 2.43
C ASN A 4 -7.38 20.28 3.59
N ASP A 5 -6.54 19.35 4.08
CA ASP A 5 -6.80 18.70 5.35
C ASP A 5 -6.83 19.75 6.45
N ASN A 6 -7.71 19.50 7.43
CA ASN A 6 -7.92 20.31 8.61
C ASN A 6 -6.64 20.96 9.15
N ASN A 7 -6.81 22.18 9.65
CA ASN A 7 -5.84 23.07 10.29
C ASN A 7 -5.17 22.46 11.56
N SER A 8 -4.75 21.19 11.57
CA SER A 8 -4.31 20.44 12.77
C SER A 8 -2.99 19.67 12.61
N THR A 9 -2.38 19.62 11.43
CA THR A 9 -1.10 18.88 11.21
C THR A 9 -0.01 19.85 10.78
N ASP A 10 1.19 19.67 11.35
CA ASP A 10 2.42 20.36 10.91
C ASP A 10 3.41 19.31 10.37
N TYR A 11 4.20 19.70 9.38
CA TYR A 11 5.15 18.84 8.69
C TYR A 11 6.57 19.32 8.94
N LEU A 12 7.47 18.43 9.34
CA LEU A 12 8.91 18.69 9.42
C LEU A 12 9.65 17.80 8.41
N LEU A 13 10.15 18.41 7.34
CA LEU A 13 10.97 17.76 6.33
C LEU A 13 12.44 17.86 6.73
N VAL A 14 13.04 16.73 7.08
CA VAL A 14 14.46 16.67 7.43
C VAL A 14 15.28 16.21 6.23
N ILE A 15 16.15 17.08 5.75
CA ILE A 15 17.03 16.85 4.62
C ILE A 15 18.42 16.48 5.14
N ASN A 16 18.76 15.21 4.98
CA ASN A 16 20.06 14.67 5.38
C ASN A 16 21.07 14.83 4.23
N GLY A 17 22.03 15.75 4.38
CA GLY A 17 23.05 16.06 3.40
C GLY A 17 22.65 17.15 2.41
N ILE A 18 23.29 17.14 1.24
CA ILE A 18 23.01 18.09 0.15
C ILE A 18 21.78 17.60 -0.62
N SER A 19 20.87 18.51 -0.92
CA SER A 19 19.72 18.24 -1.81
C SER A 19 19.81 19.10 -3.06
N ASP A 20 19.46 18.49 -4.19
CA ASP A 20 19.25 19.10 -5.49
C ASP A 20 17.83 19.67 -5.64
N LEU A 21 16.94 19.43 -4.66
CA LEU A 21 15.61 20.01 -4.65
C LEU A 21 15.71 21.54 -4.49
N PRO A 22 14.90 22.30 -5.23
CA PRO A 22 14.83 23.75 -5.09
C PRO A 22 14.12 24.12 -3.77
N LEU A 23 14.82 23.99 -2.65
CA LEU A 23 14.32 24.28 -1.30
C LEU A 23 14.41 25.77 -0.93
N ARG A 24 14.87 26.63 -1.86
CA ARG A 24 14.95 28.09 -1.67
C ARG A 24 13.55 28.64 -1.40
N GLY A 25 13.33 29.20 -0.21
CA GLY A 25 12.03 29.71 0.27
C GLY A 25 11.37 28.84 1.35
N LEU A 26 11.68 27.53 1.41
CA LEU A 26 11.18 26.62 2.46
C LEU A 26 12.20 26.34 3.57
N LEU A 27 13.47 26.64 3.32
CA LEU A 27 14.53 26.60 4.33
C LEU A 27 14.35 27.76 5.30
N ALA A 28 13.59 27.53 6.37
CA ALA A 28 13.62 28.42 7.51
C ALA A 28 15.01 28.29 8.13
N SER A 29 15.83 29.33 8.02
CA SER A 29 17.18 29.40 8.62
C SER A 29 17.13 29.25 10.16
N THR A 30 15.93 29.33 10.73
CA THR A 30 15.56 28.94 12.09
C THR A 30 14.13 28.39 12.06
N LEU A 31 13.78 27.37 12.86
CA LEU A 31 12.38 26.90 13.05
C LEU A 31 11.41 28.01 13.52
N ALA A 32 11.90 29.24 13.72
CA ALA A 32 11.17 30.41 14.15
C ALA A 32 10.56 31.26 13.00
N GLN A 33 10.94 31.05 11.73
CA GLN A 33 10.40 31.83 10.61
C GLN A 33 9.25 31.10 9.90
N ARG A 34 8.05 31.67 10.07
CA ARG A 34 6.75 31.11 9.69
C ARG A 34 6.39 31.47 8.25
N GLU A 35 6.53 30.52 7.33
CA GLU A 35 5.74 30.47 6.09
C GLU A 35 4.98 29.12 6.04
N GLY A 36 3.80 29.08 6.67
CA GLY A 36 2.93 27.90 6.66
C GLY A 36 3.21 26.85 7.74
N ARG A 37 2.70 25.62 7.52
CA ARG A 37 2.73 24.45 8.42
C ARG A 37 3.83 23.45 8.04
N VAL A 38 4.75 23.85 7.18
CA VAL A 38 5.84 22.99 6.68
C VAL A 38 7.16 23.62 7.09
N TRP A 39 7.96 22.86 7.81
CA TRP A 39 9.31 23.21 8.20
C TRP A 39 10.30 22.37 7.42
N VAL A 40 11.40 22.97 7.00
CA VAL A 40 12.51 22.23 6.38
C VAL A 40 13.76 22.43 7.22
N LEU A 41 14.34 21.32 7.66
CA LEU A 41 15.60 21.29 8.39
C LEU A 41 16.64 20.54 7.58
N GLN A 42 17.73 21.21 7.21
CA GLN A 42 18.86 20.57 6.58
C GLN A 42 19.94 20.26 7.63
N ARG A 43 20.49 19.04 7.61
CA ARG A 43 21.55 18.60 8.52
C ARG A 43 22.58 17.71 7.82
N ALA A 44 23.65 17.38 8.53
CA ALA A 44 24.64 16.41 8.04
C ALA A 44 23.99 15.03 7.81
N ASN A 45 24.43 14.30 6.80
CA ASN A 45 23.92 12.96 6.51
C ASN A 45 24.53 11.91 7.46
N THR A 46 24.04 11.89 8.70
CA THR A 46 24.48 10.97 9.76
C THR A 46 23.28 10.36 10.49
N CYS A 47 23.52 9.32 11.30
CA CYS A 47 22.57 8.74 12.25
C CYS A 47 21.37 7.95 11.69
N TYR A 48 21.27 7.77 10.37
CA TYR A 48 20.15 7.05 9.72
C TYR A 48 18.77 7.60 10.14
N ASP A 49 17.68 6.90 9.83
CA ASP A 49 16.32 7.39 10.04
C ASP A 49 16.00 7.66 11.53
N GLY A 50 16.09 6.64 12.40
CA GLY A 50 15.76 6.77 13.81
C GLY A 50 16.65 7.75 14.58
N GLY A 51 17.95 7.74 14.30
CA GLY A 51 18.88 8.67 14.91
C GLY A 51 18.68 10.11 14.43
N THR A 52 18.25 10.31 13.17
CA THR A 52 17.82 11.63 12.68
C THR A 52 16.66 12.16 13.51
N VAL A 53 15.61 11.35 13.72
CA VAL A 53 14.45 11.73 14.56
C VAL A 53 14.92 12.14 15.96
N GLY A 54 15.74 11.30 16.60
CA GLY A 54 16.20 11.59 17.95
C GLY A 54 17.09 12.83 18.05
N GLU A 55 17.99 13.07 17.10
CA GLU A 55 18.81 14.30 17.07
C GLU A 55 17.94 15.55 16.94
N VAL A 56 16.95 15.52 16.05
CA VAL A 56 16.02 16.63 15.85
C VAL A 56 15.23 16.93 17.12
N LEU A 57 14.67 15.91 17.77
CA LEU A 57 13.89 16.06 19.00
C LEU A 57 14.75 16.50 20.18
N ARG A 58 16.01 16.03 20.29
CA ARG A 58 16.93 16.48 21.34
C ARG A 58 17.40 17.92 21.14
N THR A 59 17.60 18.33 19.89
CA THR A 59 17.98 19.71 19.55
C THR A 59 16.80 20.68 19.71
N HIS A 60 15.57 20.18 19.50
CA HIS A 60 14.34 20.95 19.56
C HIS A 60 13.32 20.27 20.49
N PRO A 61 13.58 20.24 21.82
CA PRO A 61 12.79 19.46 22.78
C PRO A 61 11.32 19.89 22.84
N HIS A 62 11.03 21.15 22.54
CA HIS A 62 9.65 21.66 22.45
C HIS A 62 8.80 20.86 21.44
N LEU A 63 9.39 20.32 20.36
CA LEU A 63 8.66 19.51 19.39
C LEU A 63 8.05 18.26 20.03
N ALA A 64 8.75 17.61 20.97
CA ALA A 64 8.27 16.43 21.71
C ALA A 64 7.11 16.76 22.68
N GLU A 65 6.78 18.03 22.86
CA GLU A 65 5.73 18.52 23.75
C GLU A 65 4.67 19.37 23.03
N SER A 66 4.78 19.57 21.72
CA SER A 66 3.83 20.39 20.96
C SER A 66 2.65 19.62 20.39
N TYR A 67 2.74 18.30 20.22
CA TYR A 67 1.75 17.51 19.47
C TYR A 67 1.15 16.38 20.28
N PHE A 68 -0.11 16.03 20.04
CA PHE A 68 -0.73 14.85 20.64
C PHE A 68 -0.18 13.56 20.05
N TYR A 69 0.07 13.58 18.73
CA TYR A 69 0.54 12.46 17.95
C TYR A 69 1.73 12.86 17.09
N TYR A 70 2.59 11.89 16.82
CA TYR A 70 3.79 12.01 16.03
C TYR A 70 3.77 10.92 14.96
N VAL A 71 3.85 11.30 13.69
CA VAL A 71 4.04 10.36 12.58
C VAL A 71 5.47 10.50 12.09
N LEU A 72 6.28 9.47 12.29
CA LEU A 72 7.66 9.37 11.83
C LEU A 72 7.67 8.61 10.52
N MET A 73 8.18 9.22 9.46
CA MET A 73 8.12 8.67 8.11
C MET A 73 9.42 8.93 7.37
N ASN A 74 9.95 7.91 6.69
CA ASN A 74 11.11 8.07 5.81
C ASN A 74 10.67 8.23 4.34
N SER A 75 11.61 8.62 3.48
CA SER A 75 11.34 8.91 2.06
C SER A 75 11.25 7.66 1.18
N SER A 76 11.28 6.46 1.76
CA SER A 76 11.24 5.19 1.01
C SER A 76 9.82 4.73 0.64
N VAL A 77 8.78 5.40 1.18
CA VAL A 77 7.38 5.06 0.95
C VAL A 77 6.68 5.96 -0.07
N ARG A 78 5.57 5.47 -0.62
CA ARG A 78 4.61 6.22 -1.41
C ARG A 78 3.23 6.16 -0.75
N GLY A 79 2.50 7.27 -0.83
CA GLY A 79 1.21 7.49 -0.18
C GLY A 79 1.03 8.96 0.21
N PRO A 80 -0.01 9.30 0.99
CA PRO A 80 -1.03 8.39 1.51
C PRO A 80 -2.01 7.95 0.40
N PHE A 81 -2.24 6.64 0.29
CA PHE A 81 -3.31 6.09 -0.54
C PHE A 81 -4.56 5.91 0.31
N LEU A 82 -5.57 6.74 0.06
CA LEU A 82 -6.82 6.75 0.81
C LEU A 82 -8.01 6.66 -0.14
N PRO A 83 -8.88 5.64 -0.03
CA PRO A 83 -10.03 5.53 -0.91
C PRO A 83 -10.87 6.82 -0.93
N ARG A 84 -11.42 7.21 -2.09
CA ARG A 84 -12.21 8.45 -2.21
C ARG A 84 -13.37 8.52 -1.22
N TYR A 85 -13.94 7.37 -0.83
CA TYR A 85 -15.01 7.30 0.16
C TYR A 85 -14.53 7.57 1.59
N PHE A 86 -13.26 7.28 1.93
CA PHE A 86 -12.70 7.56 3.25
C PHE A 86 -12.61 9.07 3.51
N GLN A 87 -12.26 9.83 2.47
CA GLN A 87 -12.11 11.28 2.56
C GLN A 87 -13.45 12.01 2.72
N ARG A 88 -14.60 11.34 2.47
CA ARG A 88 -15.94 11.93 2.60
C ARG A 88 -16.49 11.64 3.99
N ILE A 89 -16.54 12.65 4.85
CA ILE A 89 -17.38 12.59 6.05
C ILE A 89 -18.82 12.87 5.59
N LYS A 90 -19.76 11.95 5.85
CA LYS A 90 -21.18 12.29 5.79
C LYS A 90 -21.38 13.40 6.81
N GLY A 91 -21.61 14.63 6.35
CA GLY A 91 -21.99 15.71 7.24
C GLY A 91 -23.23 15.28 8.02
N GLU A 92 -23.21 15.50 9.33
CA GLU A 92 -24.46 15.69 10.06
C GLU A 92 -25.24 16.78 9.30
N GLU A 93 -26.53 16.55 9.06
CA GLU A 93 -27.41 17.53 8.41
C GLU A 93 -27.22 18.90 9.09
N GLY A 94 -26.68 19.90 8.38
CA GLY A 94 -26.50 21.26 8.89
C GLY A 94 -25.10 21.86 8.84
N HIS A 95 -24.05 21.14 8.40
CA HIS A 95 -22.73 21.74 8.18
C HIS A 95 -22.48 22.15 6.72
N ALA A 96 -22.14 23.43 6.52
CA ALA A 96 -22.00 24.08 5.21
C ALA A 96 -20.80 23.60 4.37
N GLU A 97 -19.83 22.91 4.96
CA GLU A 97 -18.63 22.43 4.25
C GLU A 97 -18.33 20.96 4.57
N PRO A 98 -18.05 20.11 3.56
CA PRO A 98 -17.67 18.72 3.78
C PRO A 98 -16.31 18.67 4.47
N ARG A 99 -16.30 18.32 5.77
CA ARG A 99 -15.05 18.02 6.49
C ARG A 99 -14.40 16.79 5.84
N ARG A 100 -13.11 16.88 5.54
CA ARG A 100 -12.30 15.73 5.11
C ARG A 100 -11.66 15.07 6.32
N ARG A 101 -11.60 13.74 6.34
CA ARG A 101 -10.79 13.01 7.32
C ARG A 101 -9.32 13.25 7.02
N SER A 102 -8.54 13.60 8.03
CA SER A 102 -7.09 13.78 7.86
C SER A 102 -6.43 12.47 7.45
N TRP A 103 -5.43 12.53 6.57
CA TRP A 103 -4.68 11.33 6.18
C TRP A 103 -3.94 10.66 7.35
N THR A 104 -3.66 11.38 8.43
CA THR A 104 -3.03 10.82 9.63
C THR A 104 -3.99 9.96 10.44
N SER A 105 -5.30 10.15 10.27
CA SER A 105 -6.33 9.52 11.12
C SER A 105 -6.34 7.99 11.12
N PRO A 106 -6.08 7.27 10.00
CA PRO A 106 -5.93 5.80 10.08
C PRO A 106 -4.86 5.39 11.09
N LEU A 107 -3.69 6.02 11.05
CA LEU A 107 -2.56 5.70 11.94
C LEU A 107 -2.82 6.13 13.38
N THR A 108 -3.29 7.37 13.59
CA THR A 108 -3.50 7.90 14.95
C THR A 108 -4.71 7.28 15.64
N SER A 109 -5.69 6.76 14.90
CA SER A 109 -6.83 6.03 15.47
C SER A 109 -6.46 4.67 16.08
N LEU A 110 -5.31 4.11 15.71
CA LEU A 110 -4.78 2.89 16.34
C LEU A 110 -4.25 3.18 17.75
N LEU A 111 -3.84 4.42 18.03
CA LEU A 111 -3.26 4.81 19.31
C LEU A 111 -4.36 5.05 20.35
N ASN A 112 -4.19 4.44 21.51
CA ASN A 112 -5.14 4.51 22.64
C ASN A 112 -4.39 4.30 23.96
N ASP A 113 -5.10 4.06 25.06
CA ASP A 113 -4.49 3.88 26.38
C ASP A 113 -3.55 2.66 26.44
N GLU A 114 -3.81 1.62 25.63
CA GLU A 114 -3.00 0.42 25.56
C GLU A 114 -1.95 0.49 24.44
N VAL A 115 -2.29 1.03 23.26
CA VAL A 115 -1.41 1.04 22.08
C VAL A 115 -0.66 2.37 21.99
N LYS A 116 0.68 2.31 22.10
CA LYS A 116 1.56 3.52 22.08
C LYS A 116 2.49 3.61 20.88
N LEU A 117 2.47 2.61 20.01
CA LEU A 117 3.19 2.64 18.73
C LEU A 117 2.38 1.88 17.68
N ALA A 118 2.16 2.53 16.55
CA ALA A 118 1.45 1.94 15.42
C ALA A 118 2.17 2.24 14.11
N GLY A 119 1.77 1.61 13.01
CA GLY A 119 2.37 1.90 11.70
C GLY A 119 1.62 1.29 10.53
N THR A 120 2.20 1.45 9.34
CA THR A 120 1.64 0.90 8.09
C THR A 120 1.60 -0.63 8.13
N THR A 121 2.67 -1.27 8.60
CA THR A 121 2.83 -2.73 8.59
C THR A 121 3.53 -3.23 9.84
N LEU A 122 3.26 -4.49 10.18
CA LEU A 122 3.93 -5.24 11.26
C LEU A 122 4.60 -6.49 10.68
N SER A 123 5.79 -6.78 11.17
CA SER A 123 6.60 -7.93 10.80
C SER A 123 6.97 -8.74 12.03
N CYS A 124 7.04 -10.07 11.89
CA CYS A 124 7.64 -10.95 12.89
C CYS A 124 8.97 -11.55 12.41
N MET A 125 9.59 -10.94 11.40
CA MET A 125 10.94 -11.30 10.98
C MET A 125 11.93 -10.91 12.08
N GLY A 126 12.58 -11.90 12.69
CA GLY A 126 13.47 -11.72 13.84
C GLY A 126 12.73 -11.58 15.17
N GLN A 127 11.85 -10.59 15.27
CA GLN A 127 10.92 -10.41 16.40
C GLN A 127 9.69 -9.61 15.95
N VAL A 128 8.63 -9.58 16.76
CA VAL A 128 7.45 -8.71 16.52
C VAL A 128 7.88 -7.24 16.52
N HIS A 129 7.67 -6.56 15.40
CA HIS A 129 7.90 -5.12 15.29
C HIS A 129 7.05 -4.45 14.21
N VAL A 130 6.63 -3.22 14.49
CA VAL A 130 6.08 -2.29 13.51
C VAL A 130 7.23 -1.78 12.64
N GLN A 131 7.08 -1.85 11.31
CA GLN A 131 8.16 -1.47 10.38
C GLN A 131 8.34 0.05 10.34
N SER A 132 9.59 0.51 10.50
CA SER A 132 9.91 1.92 10.81
C SER A 132 9.83 2.89 9.63
N MET A 133 9.35 2.43 8.48
CA MET A 133 9.12 3.26 7.31
C MET A 133 7.99 4.27 7.55
N VAL A 134 6.97 3.88 8.32
CA VAL A 134 5.94 4.78 8.87
C VAL A 134 5.56 4.30 10.26
N LEU A 135 5.89 5.10 11.28
CA LEU A 135 5.47 4.90 12.65
C LEU A 135 4.56 6.03 13.09
N ALA A 136 3.57 5.74 13.92
CA ALA A 136 2.76 6.69 14.64
C ALA A 136 2.87 6.40 16.14
N THR A 137 3.02 7.44 16.95
CA THR A 137 3.08 7.33 18.41
C THR A 137 2.43 8.56 19.05
N ASP A 138 2.01 8.44 20.31
CA ASP A 138 1.56 9.57 21.11
C ASP A 138 2.72 10.14 21.96
N ARG A 139 2.44 11.14 22.80
CA ARG A 139 3.46 11.72 23.69
C ARG A 139 4.06 10.69 24.67
N ILE A 140 3.28 9.70 25.10
CA ILE A 140 3.73 8.70 26.06
C ILE A 140 4.69 7.75 25.35
N GLY A 141 4.28 7.21 24.20
CA GLY A 141 5.14 6.35 23.40
C GLY A 141 6.42 7.07 22.96
N LEU A 142 6.33 8.33 22.51
CA LEU A 142 7.52 9.11 22.16
C LEU A 142 8.52 9.26 23.33
N LYS A 143 8.01 9.48 24.55
CA LYS A 143 8.86 9.52 25.76
C LYS A 143 9.52 8.18 26.05
N VAL A 144 8.81 7.06 25.86
CA VAL A 144 9.39 5.71 25.98
C VAL A 144 10.52 5.53 24.96
N LEU A 145 10.29 5.88 23.69
CA LEU A 145 11.30 5.74 22.63
C LEU A 145 12.55 6.60 22.89
N LEU A 146 12.37 7.84 23.36
CA LEU A 146 13.48 8.71 23.72
C LEU A 146 14.25 8.20 24.96
N GLY A 147 13.52 7.72 25.97
CA GLY A 147 14.10 7.23 27.23
C GLY A 147 14.85 5.90 27.10
N ASP A 148 14.37 5.00 26.24
CA ASP A 148 15.04 3.71 25.96
C ASP A 148 16.32 3.90 25.14
N GLY A 149 16.39 4.97 24.34
CA GLY A 149 17.54 5.26 23.50
C GLY A 149 17.47 4.65 22.10
N VAL A 150 16.33 4.10 21.69
CA VAL A 150 16.12 3.56 20.32
C VAL A 150 16.28 4.62 19.23
N LEU A 151 16.14 5.90 19.58
CA LEU A 151 16.37 7.06 18.71
C LEU A 151 17.79 7.63 18.83
N ASN A 152 18.73 6.93 19.46
CA ASN A 152 20.13 7.36 19.50
C ASN A 152 20.80 7.19 18.12
N CYS A 153 21.85 7.99 17.89
CA CYS A 153 22.58 7.95 16.64
C CYS A 153 23.20 6.56 16.43
N ALA A 154 22.83 5.89 15.34
CA ALA A 154 23.44 4.63 14.94
C ALA A 154 24.65 4.87 14.02
N SER A 155 25.74 4.14 14.26
CA SER A 155 26.95 4.20 13.43
C SER A 155 26.87 3.31 12.19
N THR A 156 26.09 2.23 12.23
CA THR A 156 25.90 1.29 11.12
C THR A 156 24.43 1.11 10.78
N LEU A 157 24.15 0.71 9.53
CA LEU A 157 22.79 0.38 9.09
C LEU A 157 22.19 -0.79 9.89
N SER A 158 23.01 -1.80 10.20
CA SER A 158 22.58 -2.95 11.00
C SER A 158 22.16 -2.52 12.40
N ASP A 159 22.94 -1.63 13.03
CA ASP A 159 22.58 -1.07 14.34
C ASP A 159 21.33 -0.21 14.26
N ALA A 160 21.16 0.57 13.18
CA ALA A 160 19.95 1.35 12.97
C ALA A 160 18.71 0.44 12.87
N ILE A 161 18.75 -0.63 12.07
CA ILE A 161 17.61 -1.57 11.94
C ILE A 161 17.32 -2.25 13.27
N ARG A 162 18.34 -2.79 13.94
CA ARG A 162 18.16 -3.51 15.21
C ARG A 162 17.63 -2.59 16.32
N THR A 163 18.22 -1.41 16.45
CA THR A 163 17.94 -0.49 17.57
C THR A 163 16.69 0.33 17.33
N TYR A 164 16.50 0.86 16.12
CA TYR A 164 15.36 1.70 15.81
C TYR A 164 14.17 0.88 15.30
N GLU A 165 14.31 0.10 14.21
CA GLU A 165 13.16 -0.57 13.60
C GLU A 165 12.58 -1.64 14.53
N MET A 166 13.39 -2.60 14.96
CA MET A 166 12.90 -3.63 15.86
C MET A 166 12.83 -3.13 17.31
N GLY A 167 13.85 -2.38 17.76
CA GLY A 167 13.94 -1.91 19.14
C GLY A 167 12.84 -0.94 19.54
N ALA A 168 12.29 -0.11 18.64
CA ALA A 168 11.17 0.77 18.98
C ALA A 168 9.93 -0.01 19.48
N SER A 169 9.61 -1.13 18.82
CA SER A 169 8.50 -1.98 19.25
C SER A 169 8.84 -2.71 20.55
N THR A 170 10.06 -3.22 20.68
CA THR A 170 10.54 -3.84 21.93
C THR A 170 10.46 -2.89 23.12
N ALA A 171 10.89 -1.63 22.96
CA ALA A 171 10.86 -0.61 24.02
C ALA A 171 9.42 -0.34 24.50
N ILE A 172 8.48 -0.18 23.56
CA ILE A 172 7.06 0.05 23.86
C ILE A 172 6.44 -1.14 24.57
N LEU A 173 6.71 -2.36 24.09
CA LEU A 173 6.25 -3.60 24.72
C LEU A 173 6.85 -3.75 26.14
N ASN A 174 8.14 -3.46 26.33
CA ASN A 174 8.79 -3.53 27.64
C ASN A 174 8.25 -2.50 28.63
N ALA A 175 7.77 -1.35 28.16
CA ALA A 175 7.09 -0.36 28.97
C ALA A 175 5.65 -0.75 29.37
N GLY A 176 5.17 -1.94 28.99
CA GLY A 176 3.85 -2.46 29.34
C GLY A 176 2.73 -2.09 28.36
N TYR A 177 3.05 -1.32 27.32
CA TYR A 177 2.12 -0.93 26.27
C TYR A 177 2.11 -1.94 25.12
N ASN A 178 1.11 -1.86 24.26
CA ASN A 178 0.97 -2.66 23.06
C ASN A 178 1.41 -1.87 21.80
N VAL A 179 1.59 -2.60 20.70
CA VAL A 179 1.84 -2.06 19.36
C VAL A 179 0.74 -2.48 18.40
N ASP A 180 0.54 -1.77 17.28
CA ASP A 180 -0.45 -2.15 16.28
C ASP A 180 -0.03 -1.76 14.84
N SER A 181 -0.80 -2.18 13.84
CA SER A 181 -0.59 -1.79 12.44
C SER A 181 -1.90 -1.68 11.68
N LEU A 182 -1.87 -1.05 10.51
CA LEU A 182 -3.03 -0.98 9.62
C LEU A 182 -3.39 -2.33 8.97
N MET A 183 -2.58 -3.38 9.15
CA MET A 183 -2.85 -4.70 8.60
C MET A 183 -4.05 -5.36 9.30
N THR A 184 -5.11 -5.62 8.53
CA THR A 184 -6.40 -6.16 9.01
C THR A 184 -6.23 -7.47 9.77
N ARG A 185 -5.31 -8.32 9.32
CA ARG A 185 -5.05 -9.63 9.96
C ARG A 185 -4.54 -9.54 11.40
N TYR A 186 -4.05 -8.37 11.82
CA TYR A 186 -3.49 -8.14 13.15
C TYR A 186 -4.38 -7.27 14.05
N THR A 187 -5.57 -6.90 13.58
CA THR A 187 -6.53 -6.09 14.36
C THR A 187 -6.84 -6.75 15.70
N GLY A 188 -6.67 -5.99 16.78
CA GLY A 188 -7.02 -6.41 18.15
C GLY A 188 -6.05 -7.43 18.76
N VAL A 189 -4.90 -7.68 18.15
CA VAL A 189 -3.90 -8.58 18.71
C VAL A 189 -3.14 -7.89 19.85
N ASP A 190 -3.12 -8.52 21.03
CA ASP A 190 -2.23 -8.13 22.13
C ASP A 190 -0.84 -8.74 21.96
N TRP A 191 0.09 -7.95 21.43
CA TRP A 191 1.46 -8.39 21.15
C TRP A 191 2.32 -8.52 22.39
N ARG A 192 1.89 -7.96 23.54
CA ARG A 192 2.59 -8.18 24.82
C ARG A 192 2.62 -9.65 25.21
N GLN A 193 1.59 -10.41 24.80
CA GLN A 193 1.42 -11.83 25.06
C GLN A 193 1.94 -12.74 23.93
N LYS A 194 2.28 -12.16 22.77
CA LYS A 194 2.65 -12.90 21.56
C LYS A 194 4.02 -12.50 21.02
N ARG A 195 4.92 -12.04 21.89
CA ARG A 195 6.25 -11.54 21.50
C ARG A 195 7.09 -12.57 20.76
N ASP A 196 6.99 -13.83 21.17
CA ASP A 196 7.75 -14.95 20.60
C ASP A 196 7.04 -15.59 19.40
N LEU A 197 5.88 -15.05 18.97
CA LEU A 197 5.14 -15.60 17.85
C LEU A 197 5.86 -15.31 16.53
N TYR A 198 6.13 -16.36 15.78
CA TYR A 198 6.64 -16.26 14.40
C TYR A 198 5.49 -15.99 13.42
N CYS A 199 4.80 -14.84 13.59
CA CYS A 199 3.65 -14.50 12.76
C CYS A 199 4.05 -14.43 11.28
N ASN A 200 3.12 -14.79 10.39
CA ASN A 200 3.37 -14.79 8.94
C ASN A 200 4.64 -15.60 8.55
N ALA A 201 4.91 -16.68 9.28
CA ALA A 201 6.12 -17.50 9.13
C ALA A 201 7.44 -16.69 9.17
N GLY A 202 7.46 -15.58 9.92
CA GLY A 202 8.58 -14.65 10.02
C GLY A 202 8.97 -13.97 8.71
N MET A 203 8.09 -14.00 7.73
CA MET A 203 8.29 -13.33 6.44
C MET A 203 7.97 -11.84 6.57
N ASN A 204 8.76 -11.03 5.86
CA ASN A 204 8.53 -9.60 5.73
C ASN A 204 7.32 -9.39 4.80
N PRO A 205 6.25 -8.69 5.24
CA PRO A 205 5.01 -8.62 4.47
C PRO A 205 5.13 -7.77 3.20
N GLN A 206 6.25 -7.08 2.96
CA GLN A 206 6.43 -6.16 1.82
C GLN A 206 6.58 -6.86 0.46
N GLY A 207 6.86 -8.17 0.43
CA GLY A 207 7.03 -8.92 -0.81
C GLY A 207 5.71 -9.44 -1.41
N GLU A 208 5.73 -9.81 -2.68
CA GLU A 208 4.57 -10.39 -3.37
C GLU A 208 4.21 -11.73 -2.74
N HIS A 209 2.93 -11.91 -2.39
CA HIS A 209 2.43 -13.08 -1.68
C HIS A 209 3.05 -13.31 -0.28
N MET A 210 3.87 -12.37 0.21
CA MET A 210 4.56 -12.50 1.51
C MET A 210 3.70 -12.05 2.68
N ASN A 211 2.43 -11.71 2.47
CA ASN A 211 1.46 -11.48 3.53
C ASN A 211 0.34 -12.53 3.43
N ASP A 212 0.54 -13.72 4.00
CA ASP A 212 -0.44 -14.82 3.97
C ASP A 212 -0.88 -15.25 2.55
N GLY A 213 0.06 -15.23 1.59
CA GLY A 213 -0.25 -15.49 0.19
C GLY A 213 -0.80 -14.26 -0.57
N LEU A 214 -0.98 -13.13 0.11
CA LEU A 214 -1.40 -11.85 -0.47
C LEU A 214 -0.21 -10.88 -0.62
N GLY A 215 -0.35 -9.92 -1.52
CA GLY A 215 0.45 -8.70 -1.50
C GLY A 215 -0.16 -7.66 -0.55
N LEU A 216 0.60 -6.64 -0.17
CA LEU A 216 0.04 -5.50 0.57
C LEU A 216 -0.91 -4.72 -0.34
N ASP A 217 -2.15 -4.52 0.13
CA ASP A 217 -3.09 -3.59 -0.49
C ASP A 217 -2.73 -2.15 -0.03
N PRO A 218 -2.34 -1.25 -0.95
CA PRO A 218 -1.98 0.10 -0.54
C PRO A 218 -3.13 0.91 0.07
N PHE A 219 -4.40 0.53 -0.17
CA PHE A 219 -5.55 1.13 0.52
C PHE A 219 -5.80 0.57 1.92
N GLU A 220 -5.26 -0.60 2.24
CA GLU A 220 -5.24 -1.14 3.60
C GLU A 220 -4.17 -0.40 4.42
N VAL A 221 -2.94 -0.35 3.91
CA VAL A 221 -1.78 0.07 4.71
C VAL A 221 -1.39 1.54 4.53
N VAL A 222 -2.08 2.28 3.65
CA VAL A 222 -1.95 3.73 3.36
C VAL A 222 -0.61 4.14 2.73
N PHE A 223 0.52 3.60 3.21
CA PHE A 223 1.86 3.86 2.71
C PHE A 223 2.58 2.55 2.40
N VAL A 224 3.18 2.46 1.22
CA VAL A 224 3.89 1.24 0.78
C VAL A 224 5.32 1.59 0.38
N LYS A 225 6.26 0.70 0.71
CA LYS A 225 7.68 0.85 0.38
C LYS A 225 7.89 0.79 -1.13
N ALA A 226 8.42 1.86 -1.72
CA ALA A 226 8.64 1.95 -3.16
C ALA A 226 10.08 1.62 -3.58
N LYS A 227 11.07 1.78 -2.69
CA LYS A 227 12.49 1.77 -3.04
C LYS A 227 13.13 0.37 -3.12
N GLU A 228 12.54 -0.67 -2.52
CA GLU A 228 13.27 -1.92 -2.24
C GLU A 228 12.82 -3.17 -2.98
N PHE A 229 11.67 -3.19 -3.66
CA PHE A 229 11.20 -4.43 -4.29
C PHE A 229 10.94 -4.25 -5.80
N PRO A 230 11.96 -4.40 -6.66
CA PRO A 230 11.80 -4.49 -8.11
C PRO A 230 11.09 -5.78 -8.58
N ARG A 231 10.38 -6.50 -7.70
CA ARG A 231 9.78 -7.82 -7.96
C ARG A 231 8.35 -8.01 -7.46
N VAL A 232 7.64 -6.95 -7.04
CA VAL A 232 6.21 -7.06 -6.67
C VAL A 232 5.38 -6.46 -7.78
N ALA A 233 5.02 -7.26 -8.79
CA ALA A 233 4.45 -6.73 -10.02
C ALA A 233 3.12 -6.01 -9.78
N ALA A 234 2.23 -6.62 -9.00
CA ALA A 234 0.91 -6.04 -8.71
C ALA A 234 0.99 -4.75 -7.88
N THR A 235 1.73 -4.75 -6.78
CA THR A 235 1.89 -3.56 -5.92
C THR A 235 2.63 -2.45 -6.65
N GLN A 236 3.63 -2.75 -7.49
CA GLN A 236 4.32 -1.73 -8.29
C GLN A 236 3.41 -1.12 -9.36
N ALA A 237 2.60 -1.94 -10.03
CA ALA A 237 1.60 -1.45 -10.98
C ALA A 237 0.59 -0.52 -10.30
N PHE A 238 0.10 -0.91 -9.10
CA PHE A 238 -0.72 -0.04 -8.27
C PHE A 238 0.01 1.27 -7.95
N LEU A 239 1.20 1.18 -7.34
CA LEU A 239 1.97 2.34 -6.90
C LEU A 239 2.19 3.33 -8.03
N ARG A 240 2.61 2.83 -9.21
CA ARG A 240 2.79 3.66 -10.40
C ARG A 240 1.48 4.32 -10.82
N ARG A 241 0.42 3.55 -11.05
CA ARG A 241 -0.82 4.08 -11.64
C ARG A 241 -1.57 5.00 -10.67
N TYR A 242 -1.70 4.61 -9.41
CA TYR A 242 -2.36 5.44 -8.40
C TYR A 242 -1.53 6.68 -8.05
N THR A 243 -0.20 6.63 -8.09
CA THR A 243 0.59 7.87 -7.94
C THR A 243 0.22 8.88 -9.02
N GLU A 244 0.11 8.47 -10.29
CA GLU A 244 -0.30 9.38 -11.36
C GLU A 244 -1.73 9.92 -11.15
N TYR A 245 -2.67 9.07 -10.71
CA TYR A 245 -4.04 9.51 -10.37
C TYR A 245 -4.06 10.57 -9.27
N TYR A 246 -3.30 10.39 -8.21
CA TYR A 246 -3.24 11.34 -7.09
C TYR A 246 -2.48 12.63 -7.43
N MET A 247 -1.62 12.58 -8.43
CA MET A 247 -0.86 13.73 -8.92
C MET A 247 -1.59 14.49 -10.03
N ASP A 248 -2.81 14.07 -10.41
CA ASP A 248 -3.60 14.63 -11.50
C ASP A 248 -2.82 14.62 -12.83
N ARG A 249 -2.06 13.53 -13.05
CA ARG A 249 -1.23 13.31 -14.24
C ARG A 249 -1.81 12.24 -15.17
N ASP A 250 -3.06 11.85 -14.91
CA ASP A 250 -3.72 10.83 -15.71
C ASP A 250 -4.29 11.42 -17.00
N ASP A 251 -4.24 10.61 -18.05
CA ASP A 251 -4.99 10.85 -19.27
C ASP A 251 -6.21 9.93 -19.25
N LEU A 252 -7.39 10.53 -19.07
CA LEU A 252 -8.67 9.82 -18.96
C LEU A 252 -9.01 9.01 -20.22
N VAL A 253 -8.36 9.27 -21.35
CA VAL A 253 -8.54 8.55 -22.61
C VAL A 253 -7.54 7.40 -22.73
N SER A 254 -6.29 7.62 -22.30
CA SER A 254 -5.22 6.62 -22.35
C SER A 254 -5.47 5.52 -21.33
N ASN A 255 -5.66 4.31 -21.84
CA ASN A 255 -5.75 3.12 -21.02
C ASN A 255 -4.85 2.02 -21.61
N ASP A 256 -4.24 1.22 -20.73
CA ASP A 256 -3.33 0.14 -21.13
C ASP A 256 -4.06 -0.93 -21.98
N PHE A 257 -5.38 -1.03 -21.87
CA PHE A 257 -6.19 -1.90 -22.72
C PHE A 257 -6.17 -1.48 -24.19
N MET A 258 -6.07 -0.19 -24.48
CA MET A 258 -5.94 0.35 -25.83
C MET A 258 -4.49 0.42 -26.30
N SER A 259 -3.53 -0.06 -25.49
CA SER A 259 -2.13 -0.09 -25.93
C SER A 259 -1.97 -1.02 -27.15
N PRO A 260 -1.22 -0.61 -28.19
CA PRO A 260 -0.97 -1.46 -29.36
C PRO A 260 -0.40 -2.83 -28.97
N ARG A 261 0.39 -2.87 -27.89
CA ARG A 261 0.96 -4.09 -27.33
C ARG A 261 -0.12 -5.06 -26.84
N LEU A 262 -1.05 -4.61 -26.00
CA LEU A 262 -2.09 -5.50 -25.46
C LEU A 262 -3.08 -5.90 -26.53
N GLN A 263 -3.48 -4.98 -27.41
CA GLN A 263 -4.35 -5.27 -28.54
C GLN A 263 -3.74 -6.31 -29.49
N ALA A 264 -2.44 -6.21 -29.78
CA ALA A 264 -1.73 -7.21 -30.57
C ALA A 264 -1.70 -8.58 -29.87
N ALA A 265 -1.41 -8.62 -28.57
CA ALA A 265 -1.39 -9.88 -27.80
C ALA A 265 -2.77 -10.56 -27.75
N LEU A 266 -3.84 -9.80 -27.54
CA LEU A 266 -5.22 -10.34 -27.53
C LEU A 266 -5.64 -10.83 -28.93
N LYS A 267 -5.22 -10.13 -29.98
CA LYS A 267 -5.44 -10.55 -31.36
C LYS A 267 -4.70 -11.86 -31.66
N GLU A 268 -3.43 -11.94 -31.29
CA GLU A 268 -2.60 -13.14 -31.46
C GLU A 268 -3.18 -14.34 -30.70
N GLU A 269 -3.64 -14.15 -29.46
CA GLU A 269 -4.29 -15.20 -28.66
C GLU A 269 -5.56 -15.74 -29.34
N LYS A 270 -6.40 -14.85 -29.89
CA LYS A 270 -7.61 -15.24 -30.64
C LYS A 270 -7.30 -15.92 -31.96
N GLU A 271 -6.30 -15.43 -32.70
CA GLU A 271 -5.86 -16.03 -33.96
C GLU A 271 -5.27 -17.43 -33.72
N ALA A 272 -4.44 -17.60 -32.69
CA ALA A 272 -3.90 -18.89 -32.28
C ALA A 272 -5.01 -19.88 -31.88
N LEU A 273 -6.04 -19.42 -31.17
CA LEU A 273 -7.21 -20.25 -30.87
C LEU A 273 -7.95 -20.67 -32.16
N ARG A 274 -8.20 -19.75 -33.08
CA ARG A 274 -8.86 -20.06 -34.37
C ARG A 274 -8.08 -21.07 -35.20
N GLU A 275 -6.76 -20.91 -35.27
CA GLU A 275 -5.89 -21.86 -35.98
C GLU A 275 -5.95 -23.25 -35.35
N ARG A 276 -5.94 -23.34 -34.01
CA ARG A 276 -6.10 -24.62 -33.29
C ARG A 276 -7.47 -25.26 -33.58
N VAL A 277 -8.55 -24.49 -33.53
CA VAL A 277 -9.92 -24.94 -33.87
C VAL A 277 -9.99 -25.48 -35.30
N LEU A 278 -9.40 -24.76 -36.26
CA LEU A 278 -9.34 -25.19 -37.66
C LEU A 278 -8.55 -26.49 -37.82
N GLN A 279 -7.39 -26.61 -37.17
CA GLN A 279 -6.55 -27.82 -37.20
C GLN A 279 -7.26 -29.03 -36.59
N CYS A 280 -8.04 -28.84 -35.52
CA CYS A 280 -8.82 -29.91 -34.88
C CYS A 280 -10.07 -30.29 -35.69
N GLN A 281 -10.50 -29.44 -36.64
CA GLN A 281 -11.80 -29.53 -37.31
C GLN A 281 -12.95 -29.48 -36.30
N ALA A 282 -12.82 -28.60 -35.31
CA ALA A 282 -13.74 -28.51 -34.20
C ALA A 282 -14.86 -27.49 -34.44
N THR A 283 -15.96 -27.66 -33.72
CA THR A 283 -17.10 -26.76 -33.69
C THR A 283 -17.32 -26.27 -32.26
N PHE A 284 -17.85 -25.06 -32.12
CA PHE A 284 -18.09 -24.45 -30.81
C PHE A 284 -19.22 -25.19 -30.09
N ASP A 285 -18.96 -25.66 -28.86
CA ASP A 285 -19.97 -26.35 -28.05
C ASP A 285 -20.88 -25.31 -27.35
N ALA A 286 -21.94 -24.91 -28.06
CA ALA A 286 -22.92 -23.96 -27.53
C ALA A 286 -23.63 -24.49 -26.28
N GLU A 287 -23.89 -25.80 -26.22
CA GLU A 287 -24.56 -26.45 -25.07
C GLU A 287 -23.69 -26.33 -23.81
N PHE A 288 -22.40 -26.67 -23.91
CA PHE A 288 -21.43 -26.46 -22.85
C PHE A 288 -21.37 -24.98 -22.45
N TYR A 289 -21.26 -24.08 -23.44
CA TYR A 289 -21.13 -22.65 -23.19
C TYR A 289 -22.31 -22.09 -22.39
N PHE A 290 -23.57 -22.39 -22.75
CA PHE A 290 -24.74 -21.95 -21.96
C PHE A 290 -24.89 -22.69 -20.63
N THR A 291 -24.37 -23.90 -20.52
CA THR A 291 -24.38 -24.66 -19.26
C THR A 291 -23.45 -24.03 -18.24
N GLN A 292 -22.25 -23.62 -18.67
CA GLN A 292 -21.28 -22.94 -17.81
C GLN A 292 -21.57 -21.44 -17.62
N ASN A 293 -22.37 -20.84 -18.51
CA ASN A 293 -22.72 -19.42 -18.50
C ASN A 293 -24.25 -19.24 -18.46
N PRO A 294 -24.92 -19.59 -17.34
CA PRO A 294 -26.38 -19.58 -17.24
C PRO A 294 -26.99 -18.18 -17.36
N ASP A 295 -26.21 -17.12 -17.13
CA ASP A 295 -26.60 -15.72 -17.30
C ASP A 295 -26.91 -15.35 -18.77
N LEU A 296 -26.37 -16.11 -19.74
CA LEU A 296 -26.62 -15.88 -21.16
C LEU A 296 -27.96 -16.49 -21.64
N LYS A 297 -28.59 -17.36 -20.84
CA LYS A 297 -29.83 -18.04 -21.22
C LYS A 297 -30.96 -17.02 -21.41
N GLY A 298 -31.48 -16.94 -22.63
CA GLY A 298 -32.53 -15.99 -23.01
C GLY A 298 -32.02 -14.59 -23.39
N ALA A 299 -30.77 -14.26 -23.08
CA ALA A 299 -30.12 -13.02 -23.51
C ALA A 299 -29.41 -13.16 -24.86
N VAL A 300 -28.84 -14.35 -25.12
CA VAL A 300 -28.14 -14.68 -26.37
C VAL A 300 -28.82 -15.90 -26.99
N LYS A 301 -29.05 -15.86 -28.31
CA LYS A 301 -29.59 -17.00 -29.04
C LYS A 301 -28.49 -18.05 -29.21
N GLU A 302 -28.89 -19.32 -29.24
CA GLU A 302 -27.93 -20.42 -29.38
C GLU A 302 -27.07 -20.31 -30.66
N ALA A 303 -27.69 -19.91 -31.77
CA ALA A 303 -27.00 -19.66 -33.04
C ALA A 303 -25.95 -18.53 -32.98
N ASP A 304 -25.99 -17.67 -31.97
CA ASP A 304 -25.06 -16.55 -31.80
C ASP A 304 -23.99 -16.83 -30.73
N ALA A 305 -23.97 -18.04 -30.13
CA ALA A 305 -23.11 -18.37 -29.00
C ALA A 305 -21.61 -18.23 -29.30
N GLU A 306 -21.16 -18.75 -30.44
CA GLU A 306 -19.76 -18.65 -30.86
C GLU A 306 -19.36 -17.19 -31.13
N ARG A 307 -20.22 -16.42 -31.81
CA ARG A 307 -19.99 -15.00 -32.05
C ARG A 307 -19.88 -14.25 -30.73
N HIS A 308 -20.80 -14.50 -29.79
CA HIS A 308 -20.78 -13.91 -28.46
C HIS A 308 -19.49 -14.27 -27.70
N PHE A 309 -19.04 -15.52 -27.78
CA PHE A 309 -17.77 -15.92 -27.18
C PHE A 309 -16.61 -15.10 -27.74
N TYR A 310 -16.44 -15.02 -29.07
CA TYR A 310 -15.33 -14.27 -29.64
C TYR A 310 -15.42 -12.75 -29.41
N GLU A 311 -16.61 -12.18 -29.31
CA GLU A 311 -16.82 -10.75 -29.08
C GLU A 311 -16.67 -10.35 -27.60
N TYR A 312 -17.22 -11.15 -26.68
CA TYR A 312 -17.31 -10.82 -25.25
C TYR A 312 -16.69 -11.91 -24.38
N GLY A 313 -17.13 -13.16 -24.54
CA GLY A 313 -16.79 -14.26 -23.65
C GLY A 313 -15.29 -14.53 -23.50
N PHE A 314 -14.54 -14.38 -24.58
CA PHE A 314 -13.08 -14.52 -24.60
C PHE A 314 -12.41 -13.48 -23.69
N PHE A 315 -12.84 -12.22 -23.76
CA PHE A 315 -12.30 -11.15 -22.90
C PHE A 315 -12.74 -11.32 -21.45
N GLU A 316 -13.95 -11.82 -21.23
CA GLU A 316 -14.50 -12.13 -19.90
C GLU A 316 -13.91 -13.42 -19.29
N ARG A 317 -13.01 -14.11 -20.01
CA ARG A 317 -12.44 -15.41 -19.60
C ARG A 317 -13.52 -16.44 -19.26
N ARG A 318 -14.65 -16.41 -19.98
CA ARG A 318 -15.75 -17.36 -19.81
C ARG A 318 -15.28 -18.77 -20.17
N PRO A 319 -15.69 -19.80 -19.41
CA PRO A 319 -15.44 -21.19 -19.79
C PRO A 319 -16.03 -21.46 -21.18
N TYR A 320 -15.24 -22.10 -22.03
CA TYR A 320 -15.62 -22.48 -23.40
C TYR A 320 -15.13 -23.90 -23.70
N HIS A 321 -15.70 -24.52 -24.73
CA HIS A 321 -15.29 -25.84 -25.18
C HIS A 321 -15.49 -25.96 -26.70
N PHE A 322 -14.58 -26.66 -27.36
CA PHE A 322 -14.70 -27.00 -28.77
C PHE A 322 -14.72 -28.52 -28.94
N ILE A 323 -15.71 -29.01 -29.69
CA ILE A 323 -15.93 -30.43 -29.90
C ILE A 323 -15.60 -30.81 -31.34
N LYS A 324 -14.97 -31.98 -31.50
CA LYS A 324 -14.77 -32.61 -32.81
C LYS A 324 -15.81 -33.72 -32.99
N GLU A 325 -16.55 -33.69 -34.08
CA GLU A 325 -17.41 -34.81 -34.46
C GLU A 325 -16.57 -35.86 -35.20
N SER A 326 -16.21 -36.96 -34.53
CA SER A 326 -15.62 -38.14 -35.17
C SER A 326 -16.49 -39.36 -34.94
N ALA A 327 -17.02 -39.92 -36.04
CA ALA A 327 -17.61 -41.26 -36.15
C ALA A 327 -18.34 -41.81 -34.89
N GLY A 328 -19.20 -41.01 -34.27
CA GLY A 328 -20.08 -41.41 -33.17
C GLY A 328 -19.63 -41.03 -31.75
N GLU A 329 -18.45 -40.45 -31.56
CA GLU A 329 -17.96 -39.96 -30.25
C GLU A 329 -17.67 -38.45 -30.30
N ARG A 330 -18.11 -37.72 -29.27
CA ARG A 330 -17.75 -36.31 -29.04
C ARG A 330 -16.43 -36.28 -28.29
N ASP A 331 -15.34 -36.04 -29.02
CA ASP A 331 -14.01 -35.87 -28.41
C ASP A 331 -13.69 -34.38 -28.25
N GLY A 332 -13.20 -34.01 -27.07
CA GLY A 332 -12.72 -32.66 -26.79
C GLY A 332 -11.36 -32.40 -27.44
N CYS A 333 -11.12 -31.16 -27.89
CA CYS A 333 -9.81 -30.78 -28.40
C CYS A 333 -8.83 -30.54 -27.22
N PRO A 334 -7.53 -30.89 -27.35
CA PRO A 334 -6.56 -30.98 -26.23
C PRO A 334 -6.06 -29.61 -25.72
N PHE A 335 -6.85 -28.58 -25.97
CA PHE A 335 -6.37 -27.23 -26.14
C PHE A 335 -7.33 -26.19 -25.55
N ASP A 336 -8.48 -26.71 -25.11
CA ASP A 336 -9.50 -26.12 -24.28
C ASP A 336 -9.08 -26.08 -22.80
#